data_AF-A0AAU5ZKK6-F1
#
_entry.id   AF-A0AAU5ZKK6-F1
#
_cell.length_a   1.000
_cell.length_b   1.000
_cell.length_c   1.000
_cell.angle_alpha   90.00
_cell.angle_beta   90.00
_cell.angle_gamma   90.00
#
_symmetry.space_group_name_H-M   'P 1'
#
loop_
_entity.id
_entity.type
_entity.pdbx_description
1 polymer ?
#
loop_
_entity_poly.entity_id
_entity_poly.type
_entity_poly.pdbx_seq_one_letter_code
_entity_poly.pdbx_strand_id
1 'polypeptide(L)'
;MSLVLRPIAPGDVDALQELIESDPGYTERITGYPPGPADAQSLLMMRPEGLPEEGKVVLGAFVANRLVAVVDLLRGYPNDHTAFIGLLEVHWNHQGSGLGRATYEEVQRHVETSWPEVRTIRLAIVDTNARIATGFWLRQGFTATGEERPYRYDKLESTARLYEKQLTWAHPALEVRECSVAGKGLFATQPIAKGEVVGQLYGRRVNTAELRELLKRPPVDTITIGEDEHLVLSNDPRPVIAYGNHSCDPNMWWIDAVTLEARRDIGVGDEVTSDYGTSTGVDYELHCTCGSPLCRGVITGEDWKQPELQSRYGDHWIPALLRKQRGG
;
A
#
# COMPACT_ATOMS: atom_id res chain seq x y z
N MET A 1 20.95 6.82 -16.75
CA MET A 1 19.83 6.98 -17.69
C MET A 1 18.55 6.73 -16.91
N SER A 2 17.56 7.64 -16.97
CA SER A 2 16.30 7.49 -16.24
C SER A 2 15.39 6.48 -16.94
N LEU A 3 14.76 5.61 -16.16
CA LEU A 3 13.68 4.74 -16.62
C LEU A 3 12.41 5.58 -16.78
N VAL A 4 11.65 5.34 -17.86
CA VAL A 4 10.37 6.02 -18.11
C VAL A 4 9.28 4.96 -18.22
N LEU A 5 8.25 5.07 -17.38
CA LEU A 5 7.08 4.21 -17.43
C LEU A 5 5.97 4.90 -18.24
N ARG A 6 5.43 4.23 -19.26
CA ARG A 6 4.33 4.75 -20.09
C ARG A 6 3.47 3.62 -20.68
N PRO A 7 2.22 3.89 -21.11
CA PRO A 7 1.43 2.90 -21.83
C PRO A 7 2.15 2.37 -23.08
N ILE A 8 1.96 1.08 -23.35
CA ILE A 8 2.36 0.45 -24.62
C ILE A 8 1.48 1.01 -25.73
N ALA A 9 2.10 1.58 -26.76
CA ALA A 9 1.42 2.09 -27.95
C ALA A 9 1.42 1.03 -29.07
N PRO A 10 0.58 1.18 -30.12
CA PRO A 10 0.58 0.24 -31.24
C PRO A 10 1.94 0.04 -31.91
N GLY A 11 2.81 1.07 -31.92
CA GLY A 11 4.17 0.98 -32.47
C GLY A 11 5.18 0.23 -31.59
N ASP A 12 4.81 -0.12 -30.35
CA ASP A 12 5.67 -0.86 -29.42
C ASP A 12 5.40 -2.37 -29.42
N VAL A 13 4.38 -2.85 -30.16
CA VAL A 13 3.92 -4.25 -30.12
C VAL A 13 5.02 -5.23 -30.52
N ASP A 14 5.81 -4.92 -31.55
CA ASP A 14 6.92 -5.77 -31.98
C ASP A 14 8.01 -5.87 -30.89
N ALA A 15 8.32 -4.74 -30.23
CA ALA A 15 9.29 -4.72 -29.13
C ALA A 15 8.75 -5.46 -27.88
N LEU A 16 7.43 -5.43 -27.66
CA LEU A 16 6.79 -6.21 -26.61
C LEU A 16 6.85 -7.71 -26.91
N GLN A 17 6.60 -8.11 -28.16
CA GLN A 17 6.73 -9.50 -28.59
C GLN A 17 8.16 -10.00 -28.44
N GLU A 18 9.16 -9.22 -28.88
CA GLU A 18 10.58 -9.52 -28.67
C GLU A 18 10.92 -9.69 -27.17
N LEU A 19 10.38 -8.82 -26.30
CA LEU A 19 10.61 -8.90 -24.87
C LEU A 19 10.09 -10.22 -24.28
N ILE A 20 8.87 -10.62 -24.62
CA ILE A 20 8.26 -11.88 -24.15
C ILE A 20 9.06 -13.08 -24.68
N GLU A 21 9.47 -13.04 -25.96
CA GLU A 21 10.29 -14.09 -26.57
C GLU A 21 11.70 -14.16 -25.98
N SER A 22 12.18 -13.09 -25.33
CA SER A 22 13.52 -13.05 -24.73
C SER A 22 13.65 -13.94 -23.49
N ASP A 23 12.57 -14.18 -22.74
CA ASP A 23 12.52 -15.08 -21.56
C ASP A 23 11.52 -16.23 -21.77
N PRO A 24 11.82 -17.18 -22.68
CA PRO A 24 10.92 -18.30 -22.94
C PRO A 24 10.68 -19.17 -21.71
N GLY A 25 11.63 -19.16 -20.76
CA GLY A 25 11.51 -19.89 -19.52
C GLY A 25 10.36 -19.38 -18.64
N TYR A 26 10.06 -18.08 -18.65
CA TYR A 26 8.88 -17.55 -17.96
C TYR A 26 7.60 -18.16 -18.56
N THR A 27 7.39 -18.02 -19.86
CA THR A 27 6.18 -18.53 -20.53
C THR A 27 6.01 -20.04 -20.36
N GLU A 28 7.11 -20.81 -20.46
CA GLU A 28 7.08 -22.26 -20.23
C GLU A 28 6.64 -22.62 -18.80
N ARG A 29 7.11 -21.88 -17.78
CA ARG A 29 6.70 -22.12 -16.39
C ARG A 29 5.21 -21.83 -16.17
N ILE A 30 4.66 -20.81 -16.83
CA ILE A 30 3.30 -20.31 -16.57
C ILE A 30 2.25 -20.95 -17.48
N THR A 31 2.65 -21.45 -18.65
CA THR A 31 1.73 -22.01 -19.66
C THR A 31 2.01 -23.47 -20.02
N GLY A 32 3.24 -23.96 -19.77
CA GLY A 32 3.71 -25.26 -20.26
C GLY A 32 4.17 -25.25 -21.72
N TYR A 33 4.17 -24.10 -22.39
CA TYR A 33 4.54 -23.92 -23.80
C TYR A 33 5.57 -22.80 -23.95
N PRO A 34 6.41 -22.81 -25.01
CA PRO A 34 7.23 -21.65 -25.36
C PRO A 34 6.35 -20.48 -25.82
N PRO A 35 6.89 -19.25 -25.85
CA PRO A 35 6.17 -18.08 -26.36
C PRO A 35 5.61 -18.29 -27.76
N GLY A 36 4.36 -17.87 -27.96
CA GLY A 36 3.66 -17.87 -29.23
C GLY A 36 3.76 -16.52 -29.97
N PRO A 37 3.53 -16.50 -31.30
CA PRO A 37 3.69 -15.29 -32.13
C PRO A 37 2.64 -14.20 -31.88
N ALA A 38 1.66 -14.45 -31.00
CA ALA A 38 0.56 -13.53 -30.68
C ALA A 38 0.48 -13.22 -29.18
N ASP A 39 1.50 -13.54 -28.40
CA ASP A 39 1.50 -13.38 -26.94
C ASP A 39 1.43 -11.91 -26.55
N ALA A 40 2.14 -11.02 -27.25
CA ALA A 40 2.06 -9.58 -27.03
C ALA A 40 0.63 -9.05 -27.22
N GLN A 41 -0.03 -9.47 -28.30
CA GLN A 41 -1.41 -9.07 -28.57
C GLN A 41 -2.38 -9.64 -27.53
N SER A 42 -2.16 -10.88 -27.12
CA SER A 42 -2.97 -11.54 -26.09
C SER A 42 -2.81 -10.85 -24.74
N LEU A 43 -1.59 -10.47 -24.35
CA LEU A 43 -1.31 -9.69 -23.14
C LEU A 43 -2.05 -8.35 -23.13
N LEU A 44 -2.10 -7.66 -24.27
CA LEU A 44 -2.79 -6.37 -24.40
C LEU A 44 -4.32 -6.49 -24.31
N MET A 45 -4.90 -7.63 -24.71
CA MET A 45 -6.35 -7.79 -24.82
C MET A 45 -7.00 -8.57 -23.68
N MET A 46 -6.31 -9.56 -23.10
CA MET A 46 -6.89 -10.45 -22.10
C MET A 46 -7.12 -9.73 -20.76
N ARG A 47 -8.37 -9.74 -20.29
CA ARG A 47 -8.80 -9.22 -18.97
C ARG A 47 -9.77 -10.19 -18.31
N PRO A 48 -9.88 -10.18 -16.96
CA PRO A 48 -10.93 -10.90 -16.27
C PRO A 48 -12.33 -10.50 -16.74
N GLU A 49 -13.27 -11.44 -16.67
CA GLU A 49 -14.68 -11.16 -16.95
C GLU A 49 -15.23 -10.09 -15.99
N GLY A 50 -15.99 -9.13 -16.51
CA GLY A 50 -16.61 -8.06 -15.73
C GLY A 50 -15.72 -6.86 -15.42
N LEU A 51 -14.40 -6.96 -15.58
CA LEU A 51 -13.50 -5.80 -15.45
C LEU A 51 -13.67 -4.87 -16.66
N PRO A 52 -13.91 -3.55 -16.54
CA PRO A 52 -14.00 -2.62 -17.68
C PRO A 52 -12.72 -2.55 -18.52
N GLU A 53 -12.82 -2.03 -19.76
CA GLU A 53 -11.66 -1.96 -20.68
C GLU A 53 -10.59 -1.01 -20.12
N GLU A 54 -11.02 0.14 -19.62
CA GLU A 54 -10.20 1.13 -18.91
C GLU A 54 -9.59 0.60 -17.60
N GLY A 55 -10.13 -0.52 -17.10
CA GLY A 55 -9.60 -1.23 -15.93
C GLY A 55 -8.31 -1.97 -16.24
N LYS A 56 -7.99 -2.26 -17.51
CA LYS A 56 -6.73 -2.90 -17.91
C LYS A 56 -5.74 -1.87 -18.44
N VAL A 57 -4.55 -1.84 -17.87
CA VAL A 57 -3.47 -0.93 -18.26
C VAL A 57 -2.17 -1.72 -18.43
N VAL A 58 -1.62 -1.71 -19.64
CA VAL A 58 -0.32 -2.32 -19.93
C VAL A 58 0.73 -1.22 -20.11
N LEU A 59 1.71 -1.20 -19.22
CA LEU A 59 2.78 -0.20 -19.17
C LEU A 59 4.11 -0.83 -19.61
N GLY A 60 4.86 -0.11 -20.44
CA GLY A 60 6.24 -0.41 -20.75
C GLY A 60 7.18 0.47 -19.93
N ALA A 61 8.26 -0.11 -19.42
CA ALA A 61 9.39 0.60 -18.87
C ALA A 61 10.48 0.74 -19.94
N PHE A 62 10.88 1.98 -20.21
CA PHE A 62 11.80 2.33 -21.28
C PHE A 62 13.09 2.93 -20.74
N VAL A 63 14.22 2.50 -21.28
CA VAL A 63 15.55 3.11 -21.04
C VAL A 63 16.15 3.47 -22.40
N ALA A 64 16.43 4.76 -22.61
CA ALA A 64 16.92 5.27 -23.89
C ALA A 64 16.07 4.80 -25.10
N ASN A 65 14.75 4.91 -24.98
CA ASN A 65 13.74 4.45 -25.96
C ASN A 65 13.68 2.94 -26.23
N ARG A 66 14.41 2.10 -25.49
CA ARG A 66 14.26 0.63 -25.57
C ARG A 66 13.33 0.13 -24.49
N LEU A 67 12.39 -0.74 -24.86
CA LEU A 67 11.53 -1.44 -23.91
C LEU A 67 12.39 -2.45 -23.14
N VAL A 68 12.48 -2.29 -21.82
CA VAL A 68 13.29 -3.16 -20.95
C VAL A 68 12.46 -3.98 -19.97
N ALA A 69 11.21 -3.59 -19.72
CA ALA A 69 10.25 -4.36 -18.96
C ALA A 69 8.82 -4.01 -19.37
N VAL A 70 7.88 -4.93 -19.17
CA VAL A 70 6.44 -4.73 -19.34
C VAL A 70 5.71 -5.06 -18.04
N VAL A 71 4.62 -4.34 -17.78
CA VAL A 71 3.74 -4.54 -16.63
C VAL A 71 2.29 -4.56 -17.08
N ASP A 72 1.55 -5.60 -16.70
CA ASP A 72 0.10 -5.66 -16.86
C ASP A 72 -0.56 -5.36 -15.52
N LEU A 73 -1.43 -4.35 -15.50
CA LEU A 73 -2.15 -3.88 -14.32
C LEU A 73 -3.65 -3.93 -14.55
N LEU A 74 -4.38 -4.37 -13.53
CA LEU A 74 -5.83 -4.37 -13.47
C LEU A 74 -6.28 -3.45 -12.33
N ARG A 75 -6.84 -2.29 -12.66
CA ARG A 75 -7.41 -1.31 -11.73
C ARG A 75 -8.81 -1.74 -11.31
N GLY A 76 -9.08 -1.77 -10.00
CA GLY A 76 -10.40 -2.15 -9.47
C GLY A 76 -10.63 -3.67 -9.47
N TYR A 77 -9.58 -4.48 -9.39
CA TYR A 77 -9.67 -5.94 -9.37
C TYR A 77 -8.89 -6.54 -8.18
N PRO A 78 -9.49 -7.43 -7.37
CA PRO A 78 -10.85 -7.99 -7.50
C PRO A 78 -11.96 -7.08 -6.93
N ASN A 79 -11.61 -5.87 -6.48
CA ASN A 79 -12.54 -4.87 -5.96
C ASN A 79 -12.01 -3.46 -6.25
N ASP A 80 -12.86 -2.45 -6.06
CA ASP A 80 -12.61 -1.05 -6.43
C ASP A 80 -11.43 -0.39 -5.71
N HIS A 81 -10.85 -1.03 -4.69
CA HIS A 81 -9.71 -0.50 -3.91
C HIS A 81 -8.40 -1.25 -4.17
N THR A 82 -8.38 -2.16 -5.14
CA THR A 82 -7.22 -3.01 -5.44
C THR A 82 -6.72 -2.80 -6.87
N ALA A 83 -5.41 -2.63 -7.00
CA ALA A 83 -4.70 -2.79 -8.27
C ALA A 83 -4.05 -4.18 -8.33
N PHE A 84 -4.32 -4.96 -9.36
CA PHE A 84 -3.75 -6.29 -9.54
C PHE A 84 -2.61 -6.25 -10.56
N ILE A 85 -1.42 -6.77 -10.20
CA ILE A 85 -0.33 -6.99 -11.15
C ILE A 85 -0.53 -8.37 -11.79
N GLY A 86 -0.94 -8.39 -13.06
CA GLY A 86 -1.07 -9.62 -13.84
C GLY A 86 0.29 -10.13 -14.33
N LEU A 87 1.17 -9.20 -14.71
CA LEU A 87 2.52 -9.49 -15.19
C LEU A 87 3.47 -8.36 -14.79
N LEU A 88 4.68 -8.72 -14.39
CA LEU A 88 5.84 -7.84 -14.46
C LEU A 88 6.98 -8.70 -15.01
N GLU A 89 7.41 -8.37 -16.22
CA GLU A 89 8.46 -9.11 -16.91
C GLU A 89 9.56 -8.16 -17.36
N VAL A 90 10.80 -8.54 -17.09
CA VAL A 90 11.99 -7.78 -17.48
C VAL A 90 12.67 -8.56 -18.60
N HIS A 91 12.98 -7.85 -19.68
CA HIS A 91 13.71 -8.38 -20.82
C HIS A 91 14.95 -9.16 -20.36
N TRP A 92 15.19 -10.35 -20.91
CA TRP A 92 16.21 -11.30 -20.44
C TRP A 92 17.60 -10.69 -20.27
N ASN A 93 18.09 -9.98 -21.29
CA ASN A 93 19.40 -9.28 -21.27
C ASN A 93 19.54 -8.18 -20.21
N HIS A 94 18.46 -7.85 -19.52
CA HIS A 94 18.36 -6.77 -18.54
C HIS A 94 18.01 -7.28 -17.13
N GLN A 95 17.86 -8.60 -16.95
CA GLN A 95 17.61 -9.19 -15.63
C GLN A 95 18.82 -9.07 -14.70
N GLY A 96 18.58 -9.10 -13.38
CA GLY A 96 19.64 -9.01 -12.36
C GLY A 96 20.32 -7.64 -12.22
N SER A 97 19.93 -6.64 -13.03
CA SER A 97 20.52 -5.30 -13.05
C SER A 97 19.83 -4.28 -12.11
N GLY A 98 18.79 -4.70 -11.40
CA GLY A 98 17.93 -3.82 -10.60
C GLY A 98 16.74 -3.21 -11.37
N LEU A 99 16.65 -3.42 -12.69
CA LEU A 99 15.56 -2.87 -13.51
C LEU A 99 14.16 -3.36 -13.10
N GLY A 100 14.01 -4.59 -12.61
CA GLY A 100 12.72 -5.07 -12.09
C GLY A 100 12.25 -4.27 -10.86
N ARG A 101 13.18 -3.95 -9.95
CA ARG A 101 12.89 -3.10 -8.78
C ARG A 101 12.54 -1.68 -9.22
N ALA A 102 13.36 -1.08 -10.09
CA ALA A 102 13.10 0.28 -10.58
C ALA A 102 11.76 0.37 -11.33
N THR A 103 11.42 -0.64 -12.14
CA THR A 103 10.12 -0.74 -12.82
C THR A 103 8.98 -0.79 -11.81
N TYR A 104 9.09 -1.65 -10.80
CA TYR A 104 8.07 -1.74 -9.76
C TYR A 104 7.91 -0.44 -8.95
N GLU A 105 9.01 0.25 -8.62
CA GLU A 105 8.98 1.55 -7.93
C GLU A 105 8.22 2.61 -8.76
N GLU A 106 8.41 2.64 -10.09
CA GLU A 106 7.60 3.49 -10.97
C GLU A 106 6.14 3.05 -11.06
N VAL A 107 5.85 1.74 -11.07
CA VAL A 107 4.48 1.20 -11.07
C VAL A 107 3.76 1.63 -9.80
N GLN A 108 4.38 1.47 -8.64
CA GLN A 108 3.77 1.87 -7.38
C GLN A 108 3.49 3.37 -7.39
N ARG A 109 4.44 4.20 -7.85
CA ARG A 109 4.23 5.64 -7.99
C ARG A 109 3.07 5.96 -8.95
N HIS A 110 2.97 5.25 -10.07
CA HIS A 110 1.87 5.42 -11.01
C HIS A 110 0.52 5.11 -10.36
N VAL A 111 0.41 3.99 -9.62
CA VAL A 111 -0.80 3.62 -8.88
C VAL A 111 -1.16 4.68 -7.84
N GLU A 112 -0.21 5.07 -6.99
CA GLU A 112 -0.42 6.06 -5.91
C GLU A 112 -0.84 7.45 -6.44
N THR A 113 -0.37 7.82 -7.63
CA THR A 113 -0.64 9.15 -8.22
C THR A 113 -1.85 9.19 -9.12
N SER A 114 -2.16 8.09 -9.82
CA SER A 114 -3.19 8.06 -10.87
C SER A 114 -4.51 7.43 -10.39
N TRP A 115 -4.45 6.54 -9.39
CA TRP A 115 -5.60 5.77 -8.91
C TRP A 115 -5.82 6.03 -7.41
N PRO A 116 -6.36 7.23 -7.06
CA PRO A 116 -6.49 7.66 -5.67
C PRO A 116 -7.47 6.83 -4.86
N GLU A 117 -8.24 5.93 -5.46
CA GLU A 117 -9.10 4.97 -4.76
C GLU A 117 -8.40 3.67 -4.37
N VAL A 118 -7.23 3.38 -4.96
CA VAL A 118 -6.49 2.14 -4.72
C VAL A 118 -5.71 2.25 -3.42
N ARG A 119 -5.87 1.22 -2.59
CA ARG A 119 -5.23 1.11 -1.27
C ARG A 119 -4.34 -0.12 -1.15
N THR A 120 -4.55 -1.11 -2.03
CA THR A 120 -3.78 -2.36 -2.04
C THR A 120 -3.28 -2.65 -3.46
N ILE A 121 -2.02 -3.07 -3.58
CA ILE A 121 -1.52 -3.74 -4.78
C ILE A 121 -1.50 -5.24 -4.50
N ARG A 122 -2.13 -6.03 -5.38
CA ARG A 122 -2.25 -7.48 -5.26
C ARG A 122 -1.60 -8.16 -6.45
N LEU A 123 -1.12 -9.38 -6.26
CA LEU A 123 -0.62 -10.23 -7.35
C LEU A 123 -0.81 -11.71 -7.03
N ALA A 124 -0.66 -12.54 -8.05
CA ALA A 124 -0.59 -13.98 -7.92
C ALA A 124 0.78 -14.50 -8.37
N ILE A 125 1.30 -15.50 -7.65
CA ILE A 125 2.46 -16.27 -8.08
C ILE A 125 2.00 -17.70 -8.32
N VAL A 126 2.13 -18.18 -9.56
CA VAL A 126 1.91 -19.59 -9.90
C VAL A 126 3.06 -20.42 -9.34
N ASP A 127 2.75 -21.55 -8.69
CA ASP A 127 3.71 -22.39 -7.97
C ASP A 127 4.89 -22.84 -8.84
N THR A 128 4.66 -23.06 -10.14
CA THR A 128 5.69 -23.38 -11.15
C THR A 128 6.74 -22.27 -11.33
N ASN A 129 6.43 -21.03 -10.95
CA ASN A 129 7.34 -19.86 -11.03
C ASN A 129 7.76 -19.33 -9.65
N ALA A 130 7.23 -19.89 -8.56
CA ALA A 130 7.45 -19.40 -7.20
C ALA A 130 8.93 -19.35 -6.79
N ARG A 131 9.73 -20.34 -7.22
CA ARG A 131 11.18 -20.38 -6.92
C ARG A 131 11.92 -19.12 -7.39
N ILE A 132 11.47 -18.48 -8.47
CA ILE A 132 12.12 -17.32 -9.08
C ILE A 132 11.47 -16.02 -8.61
N ALA A 133 10.13 -15.96 -8.61
CA ALA A 133 9.39 -14.72 -8.38
C ALA A 133 9.21 -14.36 -6.90
N THR A 134 9.05 -15.32 -6.00
CA THR A 134 8.63 -15.04 -4.60
C THR A 134 9.62 -14.13 -3.89
N GLY A 135 10.92 -14.40 -4.01
CA GLY A 135 11.95 -13.57 -3.35
C GLY A 135 11.97 -12.13 -3.87
N PHE A 136 11.65 -11.90 -5.15
CA PHE A 136 11.56 -10.55 -5.72
C PHE A 136 10.43 -9.75 -5.08
N TRP A 137 9.22 -10.31 -5.05
CA TRP A 137 8.03 -9.64 -4.52
C TRP A 137 8.09 -9.40 -3.01
N LEU A 138 8.62 -10.35 -2.23
CA LEU A 138 8.85 -10.15 -0.79
C LEU A 138 9.78 -8.96 -0.52
N ARG A 139 10.84 -8.78 -1.33
CA ARG A 139 11.73 -7.62 -1.23
C ARG A 139 11.06 -6.29 -1.63
N GLN A 140 9.99 -6.34 -2.42
CA GLN A 140 9.20 -5.16 -2.77
C GLN A 140 8.16 -4.81 -1.68
N GLY A 141 8.07 -5.61 -0.60
CA GLY A 141 7.17 -5.37 0.52
C GLY A 141 5.82 -6.10 0.44
N PHE A 142 5.66 -7.03 -0.53
CA PHE A 142 4.48 -7.89 -0.57
C PHE A 142 4.55 -8.96 0.51
N THR A 143 3.39 -9.34 1.03
CA THR A 143 3.21 -10.43 1.99
C THR A 143 2.17 -11.43 1.46
N ALA A 144 2.34 -12.71 1.76
CA ALA A 144 1.37 -13.74 1.40
C ALA A 144 0.06 -13.51 2.15
N THR A 145 -1.08 -13.63 1.46
CA THR A 145 -2.41 -13.51 2.10
C THR A 145 -2.88 -14.83 2.73
N GLY A 146 -2.24 -15.95 2.34
CA GLY A 146 -2.70 -17.30 2.67
C GLY A 146 -3.79 -17.82 1.73
N GLU A 147 -4.30 -16.98 0.83
CA GLU A 147 -5.24 -17.42 -0.20
C GLU A 147 -4.53 -18.15 -1.34
N GLU A 148 -5.17 -19.19 -1.84
CA GLU A 148 -4.73 -20.00 -2.97
C GLU A 148 -5.89 -20.17 -3.95
N ARG A 149 -5.58 -20.18 -5.25
CA ARG A 149 -6.57 -20.48 -6.30
C ARG A 149 -6.03 -21.54 -7.26
N PRO A 150 -6.88 -22.46 -7.74
CA PRO A 150 -6.49 -23.35 -8.83
C PRO A 150 -6.05 -22.53 -10.04
N TYR A 151 -4.91 -22.90 -10.62
CA TYR A 151 -4.39 -22.29 -11.83
C TYR A 151 -4.32 -23.35 -12.93
N ARG A 152 -4.99 -23.11 -14.06
CA ARG A 152 -4.98 -24.03 -15.19
C ARG A 152 -4.75 -23.27 -16.48
N TYR A 153 -3.77 -23.69 -17.25
CA TYR A 153 -3.53 -23.21 -18.60
C TYR A 153 -3.40 -24.41 -19.53
N ASP A 154 -4.45 -24.65 -20.33
CA ASP A 154 -4.58 -25.86 -21.17
C ASP A 154 -4.30 -27.15 -20.36
N LYS A 155 -3.13 -27.78 -20.54
CA LYS A 155 -2.72 -29.01 -19.83
C LYS A 155 -1.93 -28.77 -18.56
N LEU A 156 -1.44 -27.55 -18.33
CA LEU A 156 -0.73 -27.19 -17.11
C LEU A 156 -1.74 -26.98 -15.97
N GLU A 157 -1.59 -27.75 -14.90
CA GLU A 157 -2.31 -27.57 -13.65
C GLU A 157 -1.33 -27.18 -12.55
N SER A 158 -1.68 -26.14 -11.80
CA SER A 158 -0.88 -25.61 -10.71
C SER A 158 -1.76 -24.86 -9.71
N THR A 159 -1.13 -24.17 -8.76
CA THR A 159 -1.79 -23.31 -7.80
C THR A 159 -1.22 -21.90 -7.92
N ALA A 160 -2.10 -20.90 -7.92
CA ALA A 160 -1.75 -19.50 -7.81
C ALA A 160 -1.90 -19.06 -6.35
N ARG A 161 -0.82 -18.56 -5.76
CA ARG A 161 -0.78 -18.03 -4.38
C ARG A 161 -0.83 -16.52 -4.40
N LEU A 162 -1.67 -15.94 -3.54
CA LEU A 162 -1.95 -14.52 -3.55
C LEU A 162 -1.04 -13.76 -2.58
N TYR A 163 -0.57 -12.61 -3.04
CA TYR A 163 0.28 -11.70 -2.29
C TYR A 163 -0.26 -10.29 -2.42
N GLU A 164 -0.12 -9.53 -1.34
CA GLU A 164 -0.60 -8.15 -1.28
C GLU A 164 0.45 -7.23 -0.65
N LYS A 165 0.41 -5.98 -1.08
CA LYS A 165 1.10 -4.87 -0.46
C LYS A 165 0.08 -3.76 -0.22
N GLN A 166 -0.10 -3.40 1.04
CA GLN A 166 -0.88 -2.24 1.42
C GLN A 166 -0.13 -0.96 1.02
N LEU A 167 -0.85 0.08 0.63
CA LEU A 167 -0.32 1.40 0.30
C LEU A 167 -0.63 2.38 1.42
N THR A 168 0.13 3.46 1.48
CA THR A 168 -0.29 4.59 2.31
C THR A 168 -1.35 5.35 1.54
N TRP A 169 -2.51 5.57 2.17
CA TRP A 169 -3.68 6.12 1.50
C TRP A 169 -4.39 7.15 2.38
N ALA A 170 -4.95 8.18 1.75
CA ALA A 170 -5.78 9.19 2.37
C ALA A 170 -7.06 9.35 1.55
N HIS A 171 -8.19 9.57 2.22
CA HIS A 171 -9.46 9.79 1.54
C HIS A 171 -9.36 10.96 0.53
N PRO A 172 -9.87 10.83 -0.71
CA PRO A 172 -9.74 11.86 -1.76
C PRO A 172 -10.34 13.21 -1.37
N ALA A 173 -11.26 13.22 -0.41
CA ALA A 173 -11.82 14.44 0.16
C ALA A 173 -10.90 15.15 1.16
N LEU A 174 -9.66 14.72 1.36
CA LEU A 174 -8.73 15.34 2.31
C LEU A 174 -7.70 16.20 1.59
N GLU A 175 -7.38 17.35 2.21
CA GLU A 175 -6.30 18.20 1.74
C GLU A 175 -5.44 18.71 2.91
N VAL A 176 -4.16 18.92 2.65
CA VAL A 176 -3.23 19.49 3.61
C VAL A 176 -3.38 21.01 3.59
N ARG A 177 -3.66 21.62 4.75
CA ARG A 177 -3.69 23.08 4.93
C ARG A 177 -2.71 23.49 6.03
N GLU A 178 -2.21 24.72 5.94
CA GLU A 178 -1.49 25.34 7.06
C GLU A 178 -2.45 25.53 8.24
N CYS A 179 -2.00 25.26 9.46
CA CYS A 179 -2.76 25.47 10.68
C CYS A 179 -1.88 26.11 11.77
N SER A 180 -2.50 26.89 12.65
CA SER A 180 -1.79 27.67 13.67
C SER A 180 -1.21 26.83 14.82
N VAL A 181 -1.63 25.57 14.96
CA VAL A 181 -1.29 24.71 16.12
C VAL A 181 -0.12 23.77 15.83
N ALA A 182 -0.11 23.12 14.67
CA ALA A 182 0.88 22.11 14.29
C ALA A 182 1.67 22.47 13.02
N GLY A 183 1.55 23.70 12.54
CA GLY A 183 2.09 24.15 11.25
C GLY A 183 1.21 23.69 10.08
N LYS A 184 0.93 22.38 9.98
CA LYS A 184 0.02 21.80 8.97
C LYS A 184 -0.98 20.84 9.60
N GLY A 185 -2.15 20.75 9.00
CA GLY A 185 -3.19 19.79 9.36
C GLY A 185 -3.88 19.23 8.12
N LEU A 186 -4.70 18.20 8.34
CA LEU A 186 -5.43 17.50 7.29
C LEU A 186 -6.93 17.81 7.42
N PHE A 187 -7.53 18.37 6.38
CA PHE A 187 -8.89 18.90 6.44
C PHE A 187 -9.80 18.28 5.39
N ALA A 188 -11.06 18.08 5.76
CA ALA A 188 -12.08 17.61 4.83
C ALA A 188 -12.52 18.73 3.86
N THR A 189 -12.57 18.40 2.58
CA THR A 189 -13.05 19.25 1.48
C THR A 189 -14.47 18.86 1.05
N GLN A 190 -14.91 17.66 1.42
CA GLN A 190 -16.26 17.14 1.23
C GLN A 190 -16.70 16.43 2.51
N PRO A 191 -18.01 16.27 2.76
CA PRO A 191 -18.50 15.48 3.88
C PRO A 191 -17.97 14.04 3.81
N ILE A 192 -17.61 13.48 4.97
CA ILE A 192 -17.24 12.06 5.12
C ILE A 192 -18.17 11.47 6.18
N ALA A 193 -18.96 10.46 5.83
CA ALA A 193 -19.92 9.88 6.76
C ALA A 193 -19.23 9.02 7.81
N LYS A 194 -19.86 8.91 8.98
CA LYS A 194 -19.48 7.94 10.00
C LYS A 194 -19.40 6.54 9.39
N GLY A 195 -18.32 5.82 9.70
CA GLY A 195 -18.10 4.46 9.18
C GLY A 195 -17.29 4.42 7.89
N GLU A 196 -16.98 5.57 7.27
CA GLU A 196 -16.14 5.59 6.08
C GLU A 196 -14.65 5.52 6.43
N VAL A 197 -13.87 4.78 5.62
CA VAL A 197 -12.42 4.70 5.75
C VAL A 197 -11.81 6.04 5.34
N VAL A 198 -11.08 6.68 6.26
CA VAL A 198 -10.50 8.02 6.09
C VAL A 198 -9.02 7.94 5.70
N GLY A 199 -8.31 6.92 6.17
CA GLY A 199 -6.89 6.77 5.88
C GLY A 199 -6.38 5.37 6.16
N GLN A 200 -5.30 5.01 5.47
CA GLN A 200 -4.57 3.78 5.70
C GLN A 200 -3.08 4.07 5.75
N LEU A 201 -2.41 3.54 6.77
CA LEU A 201 -0.99 3.73 6.96
C LEU A 201 -0.20 2.57 6.35
N TYR A 202 0.88 2.90 5.66
CA TYR A 202 1.90 1.94 5.29
C TYR A 202 3.28 2.55 5.54
N GLY A 203 4.30 1.70 5.61
CA GLY A 203 5.63 2.17 5.95
C GLY A 203 6.63 1.05 6.09
N ARG A 204 7.84 1.44 6.49
CA ARG A 204 8.92 0.51 6.78
C ARG A 204 8.65 -0.15 8.13
N ARG A 205 8.64 -1.48 8.15
CA ARG A 205 8.63 -2.24 9.39
C ARG A 205 10.01 -2.20 10.04
N VAL A 206 10.06 -1.86 11.32
CA VAL A 206 11.29 -1.80 12.13
C VAL A 206 11.01 -2.40 13.50
N ASN A 207 12.06 -2.90 14.16
CA ASN A 207 11.95 -3.32 15.56
C ASN A 207 12.14 -2.14 16.53
N THR A 208 11.94 -2.38 17.82
CA THR A 208 12.02 -1.31 18.85
C THR A 208 13.42 -0.70 18.95
N ALA A 209 14.47 -1.51 18.80
CA ALA A 209 15.84 -1.02 18.84
C ALA A 209 16.14 -0.06 17.68
N GLU A 210 15.73 -0.43 16.46
CA GLU A 210 15.87 0.43 15.30
C GLU A 210 14.99 1.69 15.40
N LEU A 211 13.74 1.57 15.86
CA LEU A 211 12.88 2.73 16.07
C LEU A 211 13.51 3.75 17.03
N ARG A 212 14.12 3.30 18.13
CA ARG A 212 14.82 4.18 19.07
C ARG A 212 15.97 4.94 18.41
N GLU A 213 16.71 4.32 17.49
CA GLU A 213 17.75 5.02 16.75
C GLU A 213 17.18 6.06 15.78
N LEU A 214 16.05 5.75 15.11
CA LEU A 214 15.36 6.68 14.23
C LEU A 214 14.82 7.88 14.99
N LEU A 215 14.21 7.67 16.17
CA LEU A 215 13.65 8.73 17.02
C LEU A 215 14.69 9.75 17.51
N LYS A 216 16.00 9.43 17.48
CA LYS A 216 17.08 10.39 17.74
C LYS A 216 17.22 11.46 16.64
N ARG A 217 16.55 11.27 15.49
CA ARG A 217 16.59 12.16 14.32
C ARG A 217 15.16 12.50 13.86
N PRO A 218 14.39 13.26 14.66
CA PRO A 218 13.03 13.64 14.31
C PRO A 218 12.97 14.57 13.07
N PRO A 219 11.81 14.67 12.39
CA PRO A 219 10.53 14.01 12.71
C PRO A 219 10.48 12.54 12.29
N VAL A 220 9.80 11.69 13.07
CA VAL A 220 9.54 10.28 12.74
C VAL A 220 8.08 9.98 13.06
N ASP A 221 7.28 9.73 12.03
CA ASP A 221 5.90 9.28 12.21
C ASP A 221 5.89 7.75 12.30
N THR A 222 5.36 7.22 13.41
CA THR A 222 5.38 5.80 13.70
C THR A 222 4.11 5.36 14.39
N ILE A 223 3.72 4.11 14.17
CA ILE A 223 2.69 3.41 14.95
C ILE A 223 3.22 2.05 15.41
N THR A 224 2.73 1.59 16.56
CA THR A 224 3.03 0.24 17.05
C THR A 224 2.14 -0.77 16.31
N ILE A 225 2.69 -1.89 15.84
CA ILE A 225 1.90 -2.94 15.15
C ILE A 225 2.07 -4.32 15.80
N GLY A 226 3.09 -4.49 16.63
CA GLY A 226 3.36 -5.69 17.42
C GLY A 226 4.09 -5.38 18.72
N GLU A 227 4.60 -6.41 19.40
CA GLU A 227 5.35 -6.26 20.65
C GLU A 227 6.72 -5.61 20.42
N ASP A 228 7.46 -6.11 19.43
CA ASP A 228 8.75 -5.56 18.96
C ASP A 228 8.66 -5.15 17.48
N GLU A 229 7.48 -4.70 17.03
CA GLU A 229 7.24 -4.31 15.65
C GLU A 229 6.54 -2.96 15.56
N HIS A 230 7.13 -2.07 14.76
CA HIS A 230 6.63 -0.72 14.50
C HIS A 230 6.62 -0.45 13.02
N LEU A 231 5.71 0.43 12.60
CA LEU A 231 5.61 0.90 11.22
C LEU A 231 6.03 2.36 11.16
N VAL A 232 7.12 2.65 10.44
CA VAL A 232 7.63 4.01 10.22
C VAL A 232 7.21 4.49 8.84
N LEU A 233 6.47 5.59 8.80
CA LEU A 233 5.97 6.18 7.55
C LEU A 233 7.11 6.89 6.80
N SER A 234 6.96 7.04 5.48
CA SER A 234 7.90 7.83 4.69
C SER A 234 7.82 9.30 5.06
N ASN A 235 8.96 9.99 5.09
CA ASN A 235 9.03 11.45 5.22
C ASN A 235 9.38 12.15 3.90
N ASP A 236 9.75 11.39 2.86
CA ASP A 236 10.15 11.95 1.56
C ASP A 236 9.68 11.05 0.40
N PRO A 237 8.60 11.43 -0.32
CA PRO A 237 7.64 12.45 0.10
C PRO A 237 6.90 12.01 1.36
N ARG A 238 6.50 12.97 2.21
CA ARG A 238 5.62 12.70 3.35
C ARG A 238 4.20 12.43 2.81
N PRO A 239 3.56 11.30 3.16
CA PRO A 239 2.24 10.96 2.66
C PRO A 239 1.16 11.87 3.26
N VAL A 240 0.09 12.11 2.51
CA VAL A 240 -1.01 13.03 2.89
C VAL A 240 -1.63 12.67 4.25
N ILE A 241 -1.85 11.39 4.53
CA ILE A 241 -2.44 10.95 5.80
C ILE A 241 -1.55 11.25 7.03
N ALA A 242 -0.23 11.40 6.84
CA ALA A 242 0.71 11.71 7.92
C ALA A 242 0.63 13.18 8.38
N TYR A 243 -0.23 14.00 7.78
CA TYR A 243 -0.57 15.34 8.28
C TYR A 243 -1.77 15.33 9.24
N GLY A 244 -2.36 14.17 9.55
CA GLY A 244 -3.41 14.02 10.55
C GLY A 244 -2.89 14.30 11.96
N ASN A 245 -3.52 15.24 12.65
CA ASN A 245 -3.09 15.71 13.97
C ASN A 245 -3.80 14.99 15.12
N HIS A 246 -3.28 15.22 16.32
CA HIS A 246 -3.86 14.67 17.54
C HIS A 246 -5.09 15.44 18.04
N SER A 247 -6.12 14.73 18.49
CA SER A 247 -7.14 15.25 19.40
C SER A 247 -7.48 14.21 20.49
N CYS A 248 -7.74 14.66 21.72
CA CYS A 248 -8.25 13.82 22.80
C CYS A 248 -9.74 13.45 22.64
N ASP A 249 -10.44 14.10 21.70
CA ASP A 249 -11.75 13.66 21.21
C ASP A 249 -11.72 13.65 19.68
N PRO A 250 -11.07 12.65 19.08
CA PRO A 250 -10.85 12.62 17.64
C PRO A 250 -12.15 12.34 16.89
N ASN A 251 -12.18 12.71 15.61
CA ASN A 251 -13.23 12.31 14.66
C ASN A 251 -12.86 11.05 13.86
N MET A 252 -11.63 10.54 13.99
CA MET A 252 -11.23 9.23 13.49
C MET A 252 -10.90 8.26 14.62
N TRP A 253 -10.94 6.96 14.31
CA TRP A 253 -10.51 5.88 15.19
C TRP A 253 -9.99 4.67 14.41
N TRP A 254 -9.28 3.77 15.08
CA TRP A 254 -8.70 2.58 14.45
C TRP A 254 -9.76 1.48 14.27
N ILE A 255 -9.71 0.81 13.13
CA ILE A 255 -10.53 -0.41 12.87
C ILE A 255 -9.66 -1.65 12.67
N ASP A 256 -8.36 -1.47 12.42
CA ASP A 256 -7.34 -2.51 12.41
C ASP A 256 -5.97 -1.90 12.79
N ALA A 257 -4.86 -2.60 12.49
CA ALA A 257 -3.52 -2.14 12.83
C ALA A 257 -3.05 -0.88 12.09
N VAL A 258 -3.65 -0.54 10.95
CA VAL A 258 -3.16 0.51 10.05
C VAL A 258 -4.27 1.38 9.44
N THR A 259 -5.54 1.03 9.61
CA THR A 259 -6.67 1.71 8.96
C THR A 259 -7.45 2.56 9.97
N LEU A 260 -7.73 3.81 9.57
CA LEU A 260 -8.55 4.77 10.29
C LEU A 260 -9.91 4.94 9.61
N GLU A 261 -10.96 4.96 10.42
CA GLU A 261 -12.34 5.18 10.01
C GLU A 261 -12.92 6.42 10.71
N ALA A 262 -13.89 7.07 10.07
CA ALA A 262 -14.64 8.17 10.65
C ALA A 262 -15.52 7.67 11.82
N ARG A 263 -15.17 8.08 13.04
CA ARG A 263 -15.90 7.78 14.28
C ARG A 263 -17.28 8.45 14.34
N ARG A 264 -17.42 9.56 13.62
CA ARG A 264 -18.62 10.40 13.48
C ARG A 264 -18.57 11.11 12.12
N ASP A 265 -19.69 11.68 11.69
CA ASP A 265 -19.71 12.48 10.47
C ASP A 265 -18.70 13.63 10.57
N ILE A 266 -17.95 13.83 9.48
CA ILE A 266 -16.92 14.87 9.34
C ILE A 266 -17.42 15.87 8.31
N GLY A 267 -17.59 17.12 8.72
CA GLY A 267 -18.07 18.19 7.88
C GLY A 267 -16.97 18.79 7.00
N VAL A 268 -17.38 19.54 5.97
CA VAL A 268 -16.45 20.32 5.14
C VAL A 268 -15.75 21.36 6.02
N GLY A 269 -14.43 21.37 5.97
CA GLY A 269 -13.58 22.28 6.74
C GLY A 269 -13.16 21.74 8.10
N ASP A 270 -13.69 20.60 8.55
CA ASP A 270 -13.23 19.96 9.78
C ASP A 270 -11.82 19.40 9.59
N GLU A 271 -11.00 19.53 10.63
CA GLU A 271 -9.71 18.85 10.71
C GLU A 271 -9.92 17.38 11.07
N VAL A 272 -9.35 16.46 10.29
CA VAL A 272 -9.34 15.05 10.67
C VAL A 272 -8.24 14.78 11.68
N THR A 273 -8.61 14.21 12.81
CA THR A 273 -7.72 13.97 13.94
C THR A 273 -7.85 12.54 14.46
N SER A 274 -6.78 12.01 15.04
CA SER A 274 -6.75 10.73 15.73
C SER A 274 -6.18 10.87 17.14
N ASP A 275 -6.43 9.89 18.00
CA ASP A 275 -5.83 9.86 19.33
C ASP A 275 -4.50 9.09 19.29
N TYR A 276 -3.36 9.78 19.40
CA TYR A 276 -2.04 9.13 19.31
C TYR A 276 -1.80 8.11 20.43
N GLY A 277 -2.45 8.27 21.59
CA GLY A 277 -2.39 7.27 22.67
C GLY A 277 -3.02 5.93 22.27
N THR A 278 -3.87 5.91 21.23
CA THR A 278 -4.51 4.69 20.72
C THR A 278 -3.68 3.93 19.68
N SER A 279 -2.50 4.44 19.31
CA SER A 279 -1.59 3.82 18.32
C SER A 279 -0.13 3.71 18.78
N THR A 280 0.20 4.24 19.96
CA THR A 280 1.58 4.30 20.47
C THR A 280 1.74 3.40 21.68
N GLY A 281 2.63 2.41 21.59
CA GLY A 281 2.95 1.46 22.67
C GLY A 281 4.40 1.47 23.11
N VAL A 282 5.12 2.56 22.85
CA VAL A 282 6.53 2.81 23.18
C VAL A 282 6.66 4.02 24.09
N ASP A 283 7.85 4.25 24.66
CA ASP A 283 8.13 5.48 25.41
C ASP A 283 7.90 6.71 24.53
N TYR A 284 6.90 7.50 24.91
CA TYR A 284 6.36 8.60 24.16
C TYR A 284 5.61 9.53 25.12
N GLU A 285 5.81 10.83 24.94
CA GLU A 285 5.10 11.87 25.65
C GLU A 285 4.81 13.04 24.71
N LEU A 286 3.58 13.53 24.72
CA LEU A 286 3.16 14.73 24.01
C LEU A 286 2.36 15.64 24.95
N HIS A 287 2.88 16.84 25.18
CA HIS A 287 2.12 17.92 25.81
C HIS A 287 1.02 18.39 24.85
N CYS A 288 -0.23 18.16 25.22
CA CYS A 288 -1.40 18.34 24.39
C CYS A 288 -2.15 19.64 24.72
N THR A 289 -2.43 20.40 23.67
CA THR A 289 -3.24 21.62 23.70
C THR A 289 -4.34 21.60 22.63
N CYS A 290 -4.86 20.41 22.30
CA CYS A 290 -5.79 20.17 21.18
C CYS A 290 -7.14 20.91 21.23
N GLY A 291 -7.44 21.64 22.31
CA GLY A 291 -8.67 22.43 22.45
C GLY A 291 -9.94 21.63 22.76
N SER A 292 -9.88 20.29 22.77
CA SER A 292 -11.01 19.46 23.20
C SER A 292 -11.39 19.72 24.67
N PRO A 293 -12.68 19.77 25.02
CA PRO A 293 -13.12 19.76 26.43
C PRO A 293 -12.67 18.51 27.20
N LEU A 294 -12.28 17.45 26.49
CA LEU A 294 -11.77 16.19 27.03
C LEU A 294 -10.24 16.11 26.93
N CYS A 295 -9.56 17.24 26.79
CA CYS A 295 -8.10 17.29 26.71
C CYS A 295 -7.45 16.68 27.96
N ARG A 296 -6.58 15.68 27.76
CA ARG A 296 -5.81 15.03 28.84
C ARG A 296 -4.59 15.83 29.29
N GLY A 297 -4.18 16.85 28.53
CA GLY A 297 -2.97 17.64 28.78
C GLY A 297 -1.66 16.93 28.43
N VAL A 298 -1.54 15.62 28.69
CA VAL A 298 -0.38 14.81 28.29
C VAL A 298 -0.86 13.50 27.67
N ILE A 299 -0.31 13.15 26.51
CA ILE A 299 -0.56 11.87 25.82
C ILE A 299 0.67 11.02 25.96
N THR A 300 0.50 9.75 26.34
CA THR A 300 1.61 8.85 26.57
C THR A 300 1.45 7.54 25.80
N GLY A 301 2.55 6.80 25.63
CA GLY A 301 2.51 5.42 25.14
C GLY A 301 1.89 4.40 26.13
N GLU A 302 1.47 4.86 27.31
CA GLU A 302 0.82 4.07 28.35
C GLU A 302 -0.67 4.39 28.51
N ASP A 303 -1.22 5.25 27.64
CA ASP A 303 -2.63 5.64 27.66
C ASP A 303 -3.59 4.45 27.52
N TRP A 304 -3.14 3.35 26.90
CA TRP A 304 -3.88 2.10 26.81
C TRP A 304 -4.24 1.49 28.17
N LYS A 305 -3.55 1.87 29.26
CA LYS A 305 -3.85 1.42 30.63
C LYS A 305 -5.01 2.16 31.29
N GLN A 306 -5.44 3.30 30.75
CA GLN A 306 -6.44 4.15 31.39
C GLN A 306 -7.86 3.57 31.20
N PRO A 307 -8.59 3.20 32.28
CA PRO A 307 -9.90 2.57 32.16
C PRO A 307 -10.96 3.43 31.46
N GLU A 308 -10.88 4.75 31.65
CA GLU A 308 -11.79 5.72 31.01
C GLU A 308 -11.64 5.71 29.49
N LEU A 309 -10.39 5.63 28.99
CA LEU A 309 -10.12 5.54 27.56
C LEU A 309 -10.53 4.17 27.01
N GLN A 310 -10.26 3.08 27.73
CA GLN A 310 -10.69 1.74 27.34
C GLN A 310 -12.22 1.69 27.15
N SER A 311 -12.98 2.23 28.11
CA SER A 311 -14.45 2.28 28.01
C SER A 311 -14.94 3.16 26.87
N ARG A 312 -14.22 4.25 26.56
CA ARG A 312 -14.63 5.23 25.54
C ARG A 312 -14.37 4.75 24.12
N TYR A 313 -13.22 4.13 23.89
CA TYR A 313 -12.81 3.64 22.57
C TYR A 313 -13.24 2.19 22.31
N GLY A 314 -13.55 1.41 23.36
CA GLY A 314 -13.90 -0.01 23.20
C GLY A 314 -12.79 -0.75 22.46
N ASP A 315 -13.13 -1.36 21.33
CA ASP A 315 -12.20 -2.11 20.49
C ASP A 315 -11.49 -1.26 19.41
N HIS A 316 -11.66 0.06 19.43
CA HIS A 316 -11.06 0.98 18.45
C HIS A 316 -9.64 1.45 18.80
N TRP A 317 -8.80 0.48 19.13
CA TRP A 317 -7.36 0.65 19.32
C TRP A 317 -6.62 -0.23 18.31
N ILE A 318 -5.36 0.08 18.03
CA ILE A 318 -4.54 -0.87 17.27
C ILE A 318 -4.49 -2.24 17.98
N PRO A 319 -4.48 -3.37 17.24
CA PRO A 319 -4.53 -4.71 17.83
C PRO A 319 -3.41 -4.99 18.84
N ALA A 320 -2.24 -4.37 18.67
CA ALA A 320 -1.13 -4.52 19.61
C ALA A 320 -1.47 -4.01 21.02
N LEU A 321 -2.21 -2.91 21.13
CA LEU A 321 -2.62 -2.35 22.43
C LEU A 321 -3.81 -3.10 23.02
N LEU A 322 -4.77 -3.55 22.19
CA LEU A 322 -5.86 -4.41 22.67
C LEU A 322 -5.35 -5.70 23.31
N ARG A 323 -4.31 -6.32 22.72
CA ARG A 323 -3.66 -7.51 23.31
C ARG A 323 -3.11 -7.20 24.70
N LYS A 324 -2.40 -6.07 24.85
CA LYS A 324 -1.88 -5.62 26.16
C LYS A 324 -3.00 -5.37 27.17
N GLN A 325 -4.09 -4.72 26.78
CA GLN A 325 -5.25 -4.46 27.65
C GLN A 325 -5.92 -5.74 28.16
N ARG A 326 -5.94 -6.79 27.34
CA ARG A 326 -6.59 -8.07 27.64
C ARG A 326 -5.66 -9.07 28.36
N GLY A 327 -4.45 -8.65 28.74
CA GLY A 327 -3.47 -9.49 29.43
C GLY A 327 -2.84 -10.57 28.55
N GLY A 328 -2.74 -10.30 27.24
CA GLY A 328 -1.99 -11.13 26.29
C GLY A 328 -0.48 -11.01 26.46
#